data_AF-A0A7S0BXA9-F1
#
_entry.id   AF-A0A7S0BXA9-F1
#
_cell.length_a   1.000
_cell.length_b   1.000
_cell.length_c   1.000
_cell.angle_alpha   90.00
_cell.angle_beta   90.00
_cell.angle_gamma   90.00
#
_symmetry.space_group_name_H-M   'P 1'
#
loop_
_entity.id
_entity.type
_entity.pdbx_description
1 polymer ?
#
loop_
_entity_poly.entity_id
_entity_poly.type
_entity_poly.pdbx_seq_one_letter_code
_entity_poly.pdbx_strand_id
1 'polypeptide(L)'
;MHVQNVYQDVVGLRYHAILAGAGISNEPLMFYRQDNGKQNDWAFSTVCHLHCQAGDAISVPSVHLAKWIKQHITNRIVPTNPIVTSSTDDRTIENGPKVVMKVDVEGYEYALLPDLMLTGVLCEAVDLIFGEFHHHFANIHIPANTEAHLPAINVTRSNARRYSLDMRANFNRLREESSSCRTAKFVEADDESYLFDTIPLPTSRAQFQYVTEQDKDELFCDKCPKCTKVAYGSSLKAL
;
A
#
# COMPACT_ATOMS: atom_id res chain seq x y z
N MET A 1 6.39 14.08 10.16
CA MET A 1 6.68 13.42 11.46
C MET A 1 5.41 13.08 12.27
N HIS A 2 4.23 13.60 11.93
CA HIS A 2 3.00 13.37 12.72
C HIS A 2 2.33 12.00 12.45
N VAL A 3 2.39 11.51 11.21
CA VAL A 3 1.70 10.27 10.77
C VAL A 3 2.24 9.01 11.46
N GLN A 4 3.56 8.90 11.61
CA GLN A 4 4.18 7.72 12.22
C GLN A 4 3.74 7.51 13.68
N ASN A 5 3.65 8.59 14.45
CA ASN A 5 3.19 8.53 15.84
C ASN A 5 1.72 8.11 15.92
N VAL A 6 0.87 8.57 15.00
CA VAL A 6 -0.55 8.17 14.96
C VAL A 6 -0.69 6.65 14.74
N TYR A 7 -0.01 6.09 13.73
CA TYR A 7 -0.09 4.65 13.46
C TYR A 7 0.52 3.80 14.58
N GLN A 8 1.61 4.24 15.17
CA GLN A 8 2.27 3.52 16.25
C GLN A 8 1.47 3.58 17.56
N ASP A 9 1.02 4.77 17.97
CA ASP A 9 0.45 4.98 19.29
C ASP A 9 -1.03 4.65 19.38
N VAL A 10 -1.77 4.75 18.26
CA VAL A 10 -3.22 4.51 18.23
C VAL A 10 -3.55 3.12 17.70
N VAL A 11 -2.90 2.70 16.62
CA VAL A 11 -3.19 1.40 15.95
C VAL A 11 -2.29 0.28 16.46
N GLY A 12 -1.17 0.63 17.12
CA GLY A 12 -0.15 -0.36 17.49
C GLY A 12 0.63 -0.89 16.28
N LEU A 13 0.54 -0.22 15.12
CA LEU A 13 1.29 -0.58 13.93
C LEU A 13 2.70 -0.01 14.02
N ARG A 14 3.71 -0.89 13.91
CA ARG A 14 5.10 -0.46 13.74
C ARG A 14 5.28 0.10 12.33
N TYR A 15 5.05 1.40 12.21
CA TYR A 15 5.10 2.13 10.95
C TYR A 15 6.44 2.86 10.79
N HIS A 16 6.96 2.89 9.56
CA HIS A 16 8.14 3.67 9.21
C HIS A 16 7.97 4.26 7.82
N ALA A 17 7.97 5.58 7.72
CA ALA A 17 7.89 6.28 6.44
C ALA A 17 9.29 6.53 5.89
N ILE A 18 9.48 6.21 4.61
CA ILE A 18 10.64 6.63 3.82
C ILE A 18 10.14 7.69 2.85
N LEU A 19 10.59 8.93 3.03
CA LEU A 19 10.20 10.05 2.17
C LEU A 19 11.06 10.07 0.91
N ALA A 20 10.86 9.09 0.04
CA ALA A 20 11.55 8.93 -1.23
C ALA A 20 10.67 8.22 -2.25
N GLY A 21 10.92 8.44 -3.55
CA GLY A 21 10.30 7.67 -4.62
C GLY A 21 10.89 6.25 -4.70
N ALA A 22 10.05 5.26 -4.97
CA ALA A 22 10.48 3.89 -5.24
C ALA A 22 11.03 3.78 -6.67
N GLY A 23 12.36 3.66 -6.79
CA GLY A 23 13.06 3.66 -8.08
C GLY A 23 13.84 2.37 -8.36
N ILE A 24 14.43 2.31 -9.56
CA ILE A 24 15.37 1.26 -10.01
C ILE A 24 16.85 1.70 -9.86
N SER A 25 17.08 2.85 -9.23
CA SER A 25 18.40 3.42 -8.91
C SER A 25 18.24 4.40 -7.74
N ASN A 26 19.35 4.92 -7.20
CA ASN A 26 19.30 5.98 -6.18
C ASN A 26 19.29 7.38 -6.79
N GLU A 27 19.23 7.50 -8.13
CA GLU A 27 19.10 8.79 -8.80
C GLU A 27 17.70 9.37 -8.54
N PRO A 28 17.58 10.70 -8.39
CA PRO A 28 16.28 11.34 -8.18
C PRO A 28 15.27 11.00 -9.27
N LEU A 29 14.03 10.72 -8.85
CA LEU A 29 12.90 10.53 -9.77
C LEU A 29 12.21 11.86 -10.00
N MET A 30 11.81 12.11 -11.24
CA MET A 30 10.99 13.26 -11.60
C MET A 30 9.51 12.88 -11.52
N PHE A 31 8.76 13.65 -10.74
CA PHE A 31 7.30 13.54 -10.65
C PHE A 31 6.65 14.80 -11.24
N TYR A 32 5.59 14.61 -12.00
CA TYR A 32 4.80 15.67 -12.60
C TYR A 32 3.46 15.75 -11.91
N ARG A 33 3.04 16.97 -11.55
CA ARG A 33 1.70 17.21 -11.03
C ARG A 33 0.65 16.98 -12.15
N GLN A 34 -0.38 16.19 -11.88
CA GLN A 34 -1.34 15.75 -12.91
C GLN A 34 -2.68 16.50 -12.89
N ASP A 35 -3.01 17.13 -11.77
CA ASP A 35 -4.39 17.46 -11.43
C ASP A 35 -4.58 18.92 -10.99
N ASN A 36 -3.51 19.73 -10.99
CA ASN A 36 -3.48 21.08 -10.44
C ASN A 36 -3.98 21.14 -8.97
N GLY A 37 -3.81 20.07 -8.18
CA GLY A 37 -4.21 19.98 -6.77
C GLY A 37 -5.71 19.79 -6.52
N LYS A 38 -6.40 19.07 -7.41
CA LYS A 38 -7.85 18.77 -7.34
C LYS A 38 -8.17 17.32 -6.95
N GLN A 39 -7.17 16.45 -6.90
CA GLN A 39 -7.23 15.03 -6.61
C GLN A 39 -6.20 14.72 -5.53
N ASN A 40 -6.57 13.88 -4.57
CA ASN A 40 -5.65 13.46 -3.51
C ASN A 40 -4.91 12.17 -3.88
N ASP A 41 -5.47 11.38 -4.79
CA ASP A 41 -5.02 10.00 -5.00
C ASP A 41 -4.01 9.92 -6.16
N TRP A 42 -4.28 10.63 -7.26
CA TRP A 42 -3.42 10.60 -8.48
C TRP A 42 -2.74 11.95 -8.77
N ALA A 43 -2.35 12.68 -7.71
CA ALA A 43 -1.84 14.04 -7.85
C ALA A 43 -0.49 14.14 -8.58
N PHE A 44 0.31 13.06 -8.54
CA PHE A 44 1.64 13.02 -9.13
C PHE A 44 1.88 11.71 -9.87
N SER A 45 2.61 11.78 -10.99
CA SER A 45 3.07 10.59 -11.73
C SER A 45 4.49 10.81 -12.23
N THR A 46 5.24 9.73 -12.44
CA THR A 46 6.55 9.78 -13.10
C THR A 46 6.45 10.07 -14.61
N VAL A 47 5.23 10.03 -15.14
CA VAL A 47 4.91 10.32 -16.54
C VAL A 47 4.18 11.64 -16.61
N CYS A 48 4.59 12.51 -17.53
CA CYS A 48 3.81 13.71 -17.81
C CYS A 48 2.59 13.37 -18.68
N HIS A 49 1.38 13.50 -18.14
CA HIS A 49 0.12 13.29 -18.87
C HIS A 49 -0.64 14.61 -19.10
N LEU A 50 -1.23 14.75 -20.31
CA LEU A 50 -2.11 15.76 -20.93
C LEU A 50 -2.00 17.27 -20.60
N HIS A 51 -1.43 17.72 -19.48
CA HIS A 51 -1.43 19.14 -19.08
C HIS A 51 -0.22 19.60 -18.24
N CYS A 52 0.83 18.80 -18.07
CA CYS A 52 1.99 19.26 -17.31
C CYS A 52 2.75 20.35 -18.04
N GLN A 53 2.99 21.46 -17.34
CA GLN A 53 3.88 22.52 -17.78
C GLN A 53 5.31 22.15 -17.37
N ALA A 54 6.30 22.68 -18.09
CA ALA A 54 7.72 22.41 -17.81
C ALA A 54 8.16 22.81 -16.37
N GLY A 55 7.37 23.64 -15.68
CA GLY A 55 7.59 24.03 -14.28
C GLY A 55 6.96 23.08 -13.24
N ASP A 56 6.19 22.08 -13.66
CA ASP A 56 5.42 21.20 -12.76
C ASP A 56 6.19 19.93 -12.35
N ALA A 57 7.43 19.79 -12.82
CA ALA A 57 8.29 18.66 -12.51
C ALA A 57 9.01 18.88 -11.18
N ILE A 58 8.81 17.97 -10.24
CA ILE A 58 9.45 17.97 -8.92
C ILE A 58 10.44 16.81 -8.89
N SER A 59 11.69 17.12 -8.55
CA SER A 59 12.70 16.10 -8.30
C SER A 59 12.54 15.56 -6.88
N VAL A 60 12.33 14.26 -6.76
CA VAL A 60 12.14 13.56 -5.49
C VAL A 60 13.32 12.60 -5.30
N PRO A 61 14.00 12.61 -4.14
CA PRO A 61 15.00 11.61 -3.82
C PRO A 61 14.44 10.21 -4.04
N SER A 62 15.22 9.30 -4.63
CA SER A 62 14.77 7.93 -4.88
C SER A 62 15.61 6.93 -4.11
N VAL A 63 14.98 5.81 -3.79
CA VAL A 63 15.63 4.61 -3.29
C VAL A 63 15.52 3.53 -4.35
N HIS A 64 16.64 2.89 -4.67
CA HIS A 64 16.63 1.65 -5.42
C HIS A 64 15.92 0.57 -4.61
N LEU A 65 14.62 0.36 -4.89
CA LEU A 65 13.74 -0.42 -4.02
C LEU A 65 14.20 -1.87 -3.89
N ALA A 66 14.61 -2.51 -5.00
CA ALA A 66 15.09 -3.89 -4.98
C ALA A 66 16.31 -4.07 -4.06
N LYS A 67 17.30 -3.19 -4.17
CA LYS A 67 18.48 -3.20 -3.28
C LYS A 67 18.10 -2.94 -1.83
N TRP A 68 17.21 -1.99 -1.57
CA TRP A 68 16.77 -1.69 -0.22
C TRP A 68 16.06 -2.87 0.44
N ILE A 69 15.15 -3.54 -0.26
CA ILE A 69 14.48 -4.75 0.24
C ILE A 69 15.51 -5.85 0.50
N LYS A 70 16.44 -6.05 -0.44
CA LYS A 70 17.48 -7.08 -0.31
C LYS A 70 18.44 -6.81 0.86
N GLN A 71 18.66 -5.56 1.24
CA GLN A 71 19.51 -5.21 2.38
C GLN A 71 18.76 -5.26 3.71
N HIS A 72 17.50 -4.78 3.72
CA HIS A 72 16.79 -4.48 4.97
C HIS A 72 15.69 -5.47 5.32
N ILE A 73 15.16 -6.26 4.37
CA ILE A 73 13.99 -7.12 4.57
C ILE A 73 14.34 -8.60 4.52
N THR A 74 15.12 -9.05 3.55
CA THR A 74 15.47 -10.48 3.35
C THR A 74 16.09 -11.14 4.58
N ASN A 75 16.88 -10.38 5.36
CA ASN A 75 17.55 -10.86 6.56
C ASN A 75 16.69 -10.75 7.84
N ARG A 76 15.44 -10.30 7.74
CA ARG A 76 14.53 -10.22 8.89
C ARG A 76 13.94 -11.59 9.19
N ILE A 77 13.87 -11.92 10.48
CA ILE A 77 13.17 -13.12 10.96
C ILE A 77 11.69 -12.76 11.12
N VAL A 78 10.85 -13.33 10.26
CA VAL A 78 9.39 -13.26 10.38
C VAL A 78 8.97 -14.22 11.51
N PRO A 79 8.18 -13.78 12.50
CA PRO A 79 7.66 -14.69 13.53
C PRO A 79 6.93 -15.86 12.89
N THR A 80 7.09 -17.07 13.41
CA THR A 80 6.45 -18.29 12.87
C THR A 80 5.28 -18.76 13.72
N ASN A 81 4.94 -18.03 14.78
CA ASN A 81 3.85 -18.38 15.67
C ASN A 81 2.55 -18.42 14.86
N PRO A 82 1.78 -19.54 14.92
CA PRO A 82 0.52 -19.64 14.20
C PRO A 82 -0.43 -18.52 14.62
N ILE A 83 -1.09 -17.91 13.64
CA ILE A 83 -2.13 -16.92 13.91
C ILE A 83 -3.46 -17.66 13.84
N VAL A 84 -4.23 -17.60 14.92
CA VAL A 84 -5.61 -18.08 14.94
C VAL A 84 -6.48 -16.94 14.44
N THR A 85 -6.90 -17.00 13.18
CA THR A 85 -7.86 -16.04 12.62
C THR A 85 -9.27 -16.57 12.89
N SER A 86 -10.09 -15.80 13.60
CA SER A 86 -11.50 -16.12 13.84
C SER A 86 -12.35 -15.37 12.81
N SER A 87 -12.67 -16.02 11.69
CA SER A 87 -13.79 -15.60 10.85
C SER A 87 -15.00 -16.47 11.20
N THR A 88 -15.75 -16.03 12.20
CA THR A 88 -17.15 -16.35 12.53
C THR A 88 -17.66 -17.80 12.64
N ASP A 89 -16.92 -18.85 12.31
CA ASP A 89 -17.19 -20.24 12.77
C ASP A 89 -16.13 -21.27 12.31
N ASP A 90 -15.13 -20.88 11.52
CA ASP A 90 -14.05 -21.77 11.08
C ASP A 90 -12.70 -21.23 11.55
N ARG A 91 -12.03 -21.96 12.44
CA ARG A 91 -10.69 -21.57 12.93
C ARG A 91 -9.65 -22.03 11.93
N THR A 92 -9.28 -21.15 11.01
CA THR A 92 -8.11 -21.37 10.17
C THR A 92 -6.85 -21.06 10.96
N ILE A 93 -5.97 -22.06 11.11
CA ILE A 93 -4.62 -21.86 11.64
C ILE A 93 -3.76 -21.43 10.46
N GLU A 94 -3.39 -20.15 10.42
CA GLU A 94 -2.44 -19.67 9.41
C GLU A 94 -1.00 -19.94 9.87
N ASN A 95 -0.13 -20.29 8.91
CA ASN A 95 1.31 -20.58 9.12
C ASN A 95 2.14 -19.32 9.42
N GLY A 96 1.67 -18.52 10.37
CA GLY A 96 2.31 -17.28 10.82
C GLY A 96 2.12 -16.08 9.87
N PRO A 97 2.59 -14.90 10.30
CA PRO A 97 2.60 -13.66 9.53
C PRO A 97 3.20 -13.81 8.12
N LYS A 98 2.72 -12.96 7.20
CA LYS A 98 3.20 -12.85 5.82
C LYS A 98 3.84 -11.49 5.55
N VAL A 99 4.82 -11.46 4.65
CA VAL A 99 5.37 -10.24 4.07
C VAL A 99 4.62 -9.93 2.79
N VAL A 100 3.85 -8.85 2.81
CA VAL A 100 3.00 -8.43 1.69
C VAL A 100 3.46 -7.07 1.17
N MET A 101 3.37 -6.85 -0.14
CA MET A 101 3.70 -5.59 -0.80
C MET A 101 2.54 -5.10 -1.66
N LYS A 102 2.08 -3.85 -1.44
CA LYS A 102 1.29 -3.08 -2.42
C LYS A 102 2.27 -2.29 -3.30
N VAL A 103 2.08 -2.30 -4.61
CA VAL A 103 2.82 -1.46 -5.56
C VAL A 103 1.83 -0.60 -6.33
N ASP A 104 1.98 0.70 -6.16
CA ASP A 104 1.11 1.71 -6.71
C ASP A 104 1.96 2.97 -6.89
N VAL A 105 2.57 3.12 -8.06
CA VAL A 105 3.67 4.08 -8.31
C VAL A 105 3.42 4.93 -9.54
N GLU A 106 2.15 5.08 -9.91
CA GLU A 106 1.64 6.06 -10.86
C GLU A 106 2.45 6.10 -12.17
N GLY A 107 2.51 4.97 -12.87
CA GLY A 107 3.14 4.84 -14.19
C GLY A 107 4.59 4.36 -14.15
N TYR A 108 5.23 4.28 -12.98
CA TYR A 108 6.58 3.75 -12.85
C TYR A 108 6.64 2.21 -12.75
N GLU A 109 5.49 1.53 -12.77
CA GLU A 109 5.40 0.07 -12.62
C GLU A 109 6.14 -0.67 -13.74
N TYR A 110 6.15 -0.08 -14.93
CA TYR A 110 6.83 -0.59 -16.12
C TYR A 110 8.34 -0.69 -15.97
N ALA A 111 8.96 0.07 -15.05
CA ALA A 111 10.37 -0.04 -14.71
C ALA A 111 10.57 -0.84 -13.41
N LEU A 112 9.79 -0.49 -12.39
CA LEU A 112 9.98 -0.98 -11.02
C LEU A 112 9.69 -2.48 -10.88
N LEU A 113 8.58 -2.98 -11.43
CA LEU A 113 8.22 -4.39 -11.28
C LEU A 113 9.22 -5.32 -12.00
N PRO A 114 9.66 -5.05 -13.23
CA PRO A 114 10.73 -5.82 -13.87
C PRO A 114 12.03 -5.84 -13.05
N ASP A 115 12.48 -4.73 -12.47
CA ASP A 115 13.68 -4.69 -11.61
C ASP A 115 13.51 -5.58 -10.37
N LEU A 116 12.39 -5.47 -9.66
CA LEU A 116 12.07 -6.32 -8.51
C LEU A 116 12.05 -7.81 -8.86
N MET A 117 11.58 -8.16 -10.07
CA MET A 117 11.57 -9.53 -10.57
C MET A 117 12.97 -10.04 -10.93
N LEU A 118 13.73 -9.26 -11.71
CA LEU A 118 15.05 -9.67 -12.22
C LEU A 118 16.10 -9.77 -11.10
N THR A 119 15.98 -8.94 -10.07
CA THR A 119 16.84 -9.02 -8.88
C THR A 119 16.50 -10.21 -7.96
N GLY A 120 15.37 -10.89 -8.22
CA GLY A 120 14.87 -12.02 -7.43
C GLY A 120 14.29 -11.64 -6.08
N VAL A 121 14.26 -10.35 -5.72
CA VAL A 121 13.92 -9.92 -4.36
C VAL A 121 12.47 -10.24 -3.98
N LEU A 122 11.57 -10.28 -4.96
CA LEU A 122 10.19 -10.73 -4.73
C LEU A 122 10.21 -12.17 -4.21
N CYS A 123 10.84 -13.08 -4.96
CA CYS A 123 10.95 -14.49 -4.59
C CYS A 123 11.69 -14.71 -3.26
N GLU A 124 12.66 -13.87 -2.90
CA GLU A 124 13.44 -14.01 -1.67
C GLU A 124 12.71 -13.47 -0.42
N ALA A 125 11.93 -12.39 -0.54
CA ALA A 125 11.46 -11.60 0.60
C ALA A 125 9.93 -11.46 0.74
N VAL A 126 9.17 -11.62 -0.35
CA VAL A 126 7.76 -11.23 -0.41
C VAL A 126 6.88 -12.46 -0.62
N ASP A 127 5.90 -12.69 0.25
CA ASP A 127 4.94 -13.80 0.14
C ASP A 127 3.79 -13.47 -0.82
N LEU A 128 3.39 -12.20 -0.88
CA LEU A 128 2.32 -11.71 -1.76
C LEU A 128 2.63 -10.30 -2.25
N ILE A 129 2.47 -10.08 -3.55
CA ILE A 129 2.52 -8.76 -4.15
C ILE A 129 1.17 -8.46 -4.82
N PHE A 130 0.67 -7.25 -4.63
CA PHE A 130 -0.47 -6.73 -5.35
C PHE A 130 -0.22 -5.29 -5.78
N GLY A 131 -0.90 -4.84 -6.82
CA GLY A 131 -0.74 -3.50 -7.36
C GLY A 131 -1.58 -3.24 -8.60
N GLU A 132 -1.48 -2.04 -9.14
CA GLU A 132 -2.18 -1.63 -10.36
C GLU A 132 -1.19 -1.31 -11.48
N PHE A 133 -1.56 -1.61 -12.74
CA PHE A 133 -0.90 -1.03 -13.90
C PHE A 133 -1.70 0.16 -14.45
N HIS A 134 -1.13 1.35 -14.32
CA HIS A 134 -1.74 2.58 -14.81
C HIS A 134 -1.60 2.73 -16.34
N HIS A 135 -2.36 1.94 -17.10
CA HIS A 135 -2.31 1.90 -18.57
C HIS A 135 -2.57 3.24 -19.26
N HIS A 136 -3.30 4.13 -18.60
CA HIS A 136 -3.60 5.45 -19.13
C HIS A 136 -2.37 6.37 -19.19
N PHE A 137 -1.32 6.09 -18.39
CA PHE A 137 -0.02 6.76 -18.47
C PHE A 137 0.90 6.24 -19.58
N ALA A 138 0.43 5.32 -20.43
CA ALA A 138 1.24 4.79 -21.52
C ALA A 138 1.70 5.86 -22.54
N ASN A 139 2.69 5.49 -23.36
CA ASN A 139 3.66 6.35 -24.07
C ASN A 139 4.88 6.72 -23.21
N ILE A 140 5.39 5.72 -22.50
CA ILE A 140 6.52 5.81 -21.58
C ILE A 140 7.78 5.33 -22.28
N HIS A 141 8.84 6.12 -22.15
CA HIS A 141 10.19 5.73 -22.53
C HIS A 141 11.07 5.71 -21.28
N ILE A 142 11.55 4.52 -20.92
CA ILE A 142 12.53 4.34 -19.85
C ILE A 142 13.85 3.94 -20.53
N PRO A 143 14.94 4.70 -20.35
CA PRO A 143 16.24 4.33 -20.92
C PRO A 143 16.76 3.04 -20.28
N ALA A 144 17.68 2.36 -20.97
CA ALA A 144 18.35 1.20 -20.41
C ALA A 144 19.06 1.58 -19.10
N ASN A 145 18.97 0.70 -18.10
CA ASN A 145 19.58 0.91 -16.80
C ASN A 145 20.46 -0.29 -16.47
N THR A 146 21.77 -0.06 -16.43
CA THR A 146 22.77 -1.11 -16.15
C THR A 146 22.73 -1.57 -14.70
N GLU A 147 22.38 -0.69 -13.75
CA GLU A 147 22.29 -1.02 -12.33
C GLU A 147 21.14 -2.00 -12.06
N ALA A 148 20.01 -1.80 -12.73
CA ALA A 148 18.81 -2.63 -12.67
C ALA A 148 18.83 -3.82 -13.66
N HIS A 149 19.88 -3.92 -14.49
CA HIS A 149 19.97 -4.88 -15.60
C HIS A 149 18.75 -4.82 -16.55
N LEU A 150 18.16 -3.65 -16.70
CA LEU A 150 16.98 -3.43 -17.53
C LEU A 150 17.37 -2.90 -18.91
N PRO A 151 16.86 -3.50 -20.01
CA PRO A 151 16.97 -2.89 -21.33
C PRO A 151 16.13 -1.61 -21.39
N ALA A 152 16.27 -0.84 -22.45
CA ALA A 152 15.37 0.29 -22.68
C ALA A 152 13.93 -0.24 -22.87
N ILE A 153 12.98 0.40 -22.18
CA ILE A 153 11.57 0.00 -22.17
C ILE A 153 10.77 1.07 -22.90
N ASN A 154 10.00 0.63 -23.89
CA ASN A 154 9.12 1.47 -24.68
C ASN A 154 7.68 0.94 -24.58
N VAL A 155 6.85 1.63 -23.81
CA VAL A 155 5.44 1.26 -23.63
C VAL A 155 4.58 2.30 -24.31
N THR A 156 3.88 1.91 -25.38
CA THR A 156 2.89 2.74 -26.07
C THR A 156 1.49 2.43 -25.55
N ARG A 157 0.53 3.33 -25.77
CA ARG A 157 -0.89 3.04 -25.46
C ARG A 157 -1.39 1.74 -26.08
N SER A 158 -0.93 1.42 -27.28
CA SER A 158 -1.35 0.20 -28.00
C SER A 158 -0.76 -1.09 -27.40
N ASN A 159 0.38 -1.04 -26.72
CA ASN A 159 1.04 -2.22 -26.16
C ASN A 159 0.99 -2.31 -24.63
N ALA A 160 0.57 -1.26 -23.91
CA ALA A 160 0.62 -1.18 -22.45
C ALA A 160 -0.05 -2.36 -21.73
N ARG A 161 -1.25 -2.75 -22.19
CA ARG A 161 -1.97 -3.90 -21.66
C ARG A 161 -1.28 -5.22 -21.98
N ARG A 162 -0.69 -5.34 -23.17
CA ARG A 162 0.07 -6.55 -23.53
C ARG A 162 1.32 -6.65 -22.67
N TYR A 163 2.00 -5.54 -22.43
CA TYR A 163 3.18 -5.50 -21.58
C TYR A 163 2.89 -5.97 -20.15
N SER A 164 1.80 -5.49 -19.52
CA SER A 164 1.44 -5.96 -18.16
C SER A 164 1.09 -7.45 -18.13
N LEU A 165 0.39 -7.95 -19.15
CA LEU A 165 0.09 -9.37 -19.28
C LEU A 165 1.35 -10.21 -19.47
N ASP A 166 2.27 -9.79 -20.33
CA ASP A 166 3.54 -10.47 -20.58
C ASP A 166 4.43 -10.46 -19.32
N MET A 167 4.46 -9.33 -18.57
CA MET A 167 5.14 -9.24 -17.28
C MET A 167 4.57 -10.25 -16.28
N ARG A 168 3.24 -10.29 -16.11
CA ARG A 168 2.57 -11.23 -15.21
C ARG A 168 2.83 -12.69 -15.60
N ALA A 169 2.81 -13.00 -16.89
CA ALA A 169 3.14 -14.33 -17.39
C ALA A 169 4.59 -14.71 -17.09
N ASN A 170 5.54 -13.77 -17.30
CA ASN A 170 6.94 -13.97 -16.95
C ASN A 170 7.13 -14.18 -15.45
N PHE A 171 6.42 -13.44 -14.60
CA PHE A 171 6.47 -13.62 -13.15
C PHE A 171 5.97 -15.00 -12.73
N ASN A 172 4.84 -15.43 -13.27
CA ASN A 172 4.29 -16.75 -12.99
C ASN A 172 5.25 -17.87 -13.43
N ARG A 173 5.88 -17.73 -14.60
CA ARG A 173 6.91 -18.67 -15.06
C ARG A 173 8.11 -18.72 -14.12
N LEU A 174 8.67 -17.56 -13.74
CA LEU A 174 9.80 -17.49 -12.81
C LEU A 174 9.48 -18.15 -11.47
N ARG A 175 8.26 -17.95 -10.97
CA ARG A 175 7.76 -18.58 -9.74
C ARG A 175 7.63 -20.10 -9.88
N GLU A 176 7.14 -20.59 -11.01
CA GLU A 176 6.96 -22.03 -11.27
C GLU A 176 8.29 -22.75 -11.49
N GLU A 177 9.26 -22.09 -12.14
CA GLU A 177 10.59 -22.62 -12.40
C GLU A 177 11.49 -22.58 -11.14
N SER A 178 11.23 -21.67 -10.20
CA SER A 178 11.98 -21.55 -8.95
C SER A 178 11.26 -22.23 -7.79
N SER A 179 11.71 -23.44 -7.44
CA SER A 179 11.23 -24.17 -6.25
C SER A 179 11.46 -23.43 -4.92
N SER A 180 12.33 -22.41 -4.94
CA SER A 180 12.64 -21.55 -3.80
C SER A 180 11.84 -20.25 -3.76
N CYS A 181 11.03 -19.95 -4.78
CA CYS A 181 10.29 -18.69 -4.83
C CYS A 181 9.15 -18.68 -3.81
N ARG A 182 9.23 -17.72 -2.88
CA ARG A 182 8.30 -17.58 -1.77
C ARG A 182 7.00 -16.90 -2.18
N THR A 183 7.06 -16.02 -3.19
CA THR A 183 5.90 -15.24 -3.61
C THR A 183 4.84 -16.15 -4.22
N ALA A 184 3.68 -16.21 -3.59
CA ALA A 184 2.61 -17.09 -4.02
C ALA A 184 1.95 -16.61 -5.32
N LYS A 185 1.73 -15.30 -5.46
CA LYS A 185 1.03 -14.70 -6.60
C LYS A 185 1.32 -13.20 -6.73
N PHE A 186 1.16 -12.69 -7.95
CA PHE A 186 0.98 -11.27 -8.26
C PHE A 186 -0.50 -11.03 -8.55
N VAL A 187 -1.13 -10.13 -7.78
CA VAL A 187 -2.54 -9.76 -7.96
C VAL A 187 -2.64 -8.35 -8.49
N GLU A 188 -3.34 -8.18 -9.60
CA GLU A 188 -3.72 -6.86 -10.07
C GLU A 188 -5.00 -6.47 -9.33
N ALA A 189 -4.88 -5.53 -8.41
CA ALA A 189 -5.98 -5.06 -7.57
C ALA A 189 -5.73 -3.60 -7.22
N ASP A 190 -6.71 -2.78 -7.55
CA ASP A 190 -6.84 -1.40 -7.11
C ASP A 190 -7.81 -1.41 -5.91
N ASP A 191 -7.30 -1.08 -4.72
CA ASP A 191 -8.07 -1.07 -3.49
C ASP A 191 -7.94 0.29 -2.81
N GLU A 192 -8.70 1.24 -3.35
CA GLU A 192 -8.90 2.58 -2.79
C GLU A 192 -10.11 2.63 -1.86
N SER A 193 -10.61 1.47 -1.38
CA SER A 193 -11.77 1.42 -0.49
C SER A 193 -11.53 2.12 0.85
N TYR A 194 -10.26 2.37 1.21
CA TYR A 194 -9.88 3.18 2.37
C TYR A 194 -10.34 4.64 2.29
N LEU A 195 -10.63 5.18 1.10
CA LEU A 195 -11.12 6.56 0.94
C LEU A 195 -12.59 6.72 1.35
N PHE A 196 -13.33 5.61 1.37
CA PHE A 196 -14.76 5.57 1.68
C PHE A 196 -15.08 4.62 2.82
N ASP A 197 -14.07 4.10 3.52
CA ASP A 197 -14.34 3.37 4.73
C ASP A 197 -14.94 4.36 5.75
N THR A 198 -16.13 4.02 6.27
CA THR A 198 -16.76 4.80 7.35
C THR A 198 -16.08 4.53 8.68
N ILE A 199 -14.99 3.75 8.66
CA ILE A 199 -14.14 3.45 9.80
C ILE A 199 -13.35 4.73 10.05
N PRO A 200 -13.65 5.46 11.13
CA PRO A 200 -12.96 6.71 11.39
C PRO A 200 -11.46 6.46 11.46
N LEU A 201 -10.67 7.32 10.79
CA LEU A 201 -9.22 7.30 10.93
C LEU A 201 -8.86 7.32 12.42
N PRO A 202 -7.92 6.47 12.87
CA PRO A 202 -7.57 6.38 14.28
C PRO A 202 -7.16 7.75 14.83
N THR A 203 -7.94 8.28 15.78
CA THR A 203 -7.67 9.57 16.43
C THR A 203 -6.83 9.39 17.69
N SER A 204 -6.06 10.42 18.05
CA SER A 204 -5.23 10.40 19.26
C SER A 204 -6.09 10.20 20.52
N ARG A 205 -5.55 9.52 21.55
CA ARG A 205 -6.22 9.35 22.85
C ARG A 205 -6.63 10.68 23.51
N ALA A 206 -5.90 11.76 23.20
CA ALA A 206 -6.22 13.11 23.65
C ALA A 206 -7.50 13.64 22.99
N GLN A 207 -7.74 13.36 21.70
CA GLN A 207 -9.01 13.70 21.04
C GLN A 207 -10.16 12.81 21.50
N PHE A 208 -9.90 11.55 21.84
CA PHE A 208 -10.93 10.64 22.34
C PHE A 208 -11.53 11.10 23.67
N GLN A 209 -10.74 11.72 24.56
CA GLN A 209 -11.26 12.30 25.80
C GLN A 209 -12.14 13.55 25.55
N TYR A 210 -11.76 14.41 24.60
CA TYR A 210 -12.55 15.60 24.24
C TYR A 210 -13.91 15.26 23.63
N VAL A 211 -13.98 14.24 22.77
CA VAL A 211 -15.25 13.79 22.16
C VAL A 211 -16.15 13.14 23.21
N THR A 212 -15.59 12.39 24.18
CA THR A 212 -16.42 11.76 25.23
C THR A 212 -16.91 12.70 26.34
N GLU A 213 -16.38 13.92 26.44
CA GLU A 213 -16.86 14.93 27.40
C GLU A 213 -17.75 15.99 26.76
N GLN A 214 -17.53 16.40 25.49
CA GLN A 214 -18.43 17.33 24.81
C GLN A 214 -19.71 16.69 24.27
N ASP A 215 -19.69 15.40 23.88
CA ASP A 215 -20.88 14.77 23.30
C ASP A 215 -21.81 14.12 24.34
N LYS A 216 -21.45 14.16 25.63
CA LYS A 216 -22.35 13.70 26.71
C LYS A 216 -23.51 14.67 26.98
N ASP A 217 -23.37 15.93 26.58
CA ASP A 217 -24.41 16.95 26.80
C ASP A 217 -25.27 17.23 25.56
N GLU A 218 -24.97 16.64 24.39
CA GLU A 218 -25.80 16.83 23.17
C GLU A 218 -26.49 15.56 22.64
N LEU A 219 -26.28 14.38 23.24
CA LEU A 219 -26.92 13.13 22.79
C LEU A 219 -27.99 12.55 23.73
N PHE A 220 -28.65 13.40 24.53
CA PHE A 220 -29.86 13.01 25.26
C PHE A 220 -31.06 13.87 24.89
N CYS A 221 -31.98 13.24 24.15
CA CYS A 221 -33.40 13.55 24.03
C CYS A 221 -33.82 14.87 23.38
N ASP A 222 -34.46 14.77 22.22
CA ASP A 222 -35.78 15.43 22.08
C ASP A 222 -36.73 14.88 21.00
N LYS A 223 -36.39 13.84 20.21
CA LYS A 223 -37.30 13.38 19.14
C LYS A 223 -37.39 11.87 18.91
N CYS A 224 -37.70 11.08 19.94
CA CYS A 224 -38.20 9.71 19.71
C CYS A 224 -39.40 9.38 20.63
N PRO A 225 -40.66 9.33 20.13
CA PRO A 225 -41.84 9.15 20.97
C PRO A 225 -42.14 7.72 21.44
N LYS A 226 -41.22 6.74 21.31
CA LYS A 226 -41.54 5.32 21.58
C LYS A 226 -40.39 4.45 22.12
N CYS A 227 -39.62 4.93 23.10
CA CYS A 227 -38.74 4.03 23.86
C CYS A 227 -39.31 3.79 25.26
N THR A 228 -40.08 2.71 25.39
CA THR A 228 -40.56 2.16 26.65
C THR A 228 -39.36 1.70 27.49
N LYS A 229 -39.23 2.22 28.71
CA LYS A 229 -38.18 1.82 29.66
C LYS A 229 -38.31 0.33 30.01
N VAL A 230 -37.27 -0.46 29.75
CA VAL A 230 -37.06 -1.74 30.44
C VAL A 230 -36.18 -1.44 31.65
N ALA A 231 -36.76 -1.49 32.84
CA ALA A 231 -36.04 -1.36 34.10
C ALA A 231 -35.40 -2.71 34.46
N TYR A 232 -34.07 -2.82 34.36
CA TYR A 232 -33.33 -3.85 35.06
C TYR A 232 -33.04 -3.35 36.49
N GLY A 233 -33.79 -3.90 37.46
CA GLY A 233 -33.53 -3.72 38.87
C GLY A 233 -32.30 -4.50 39.29
N SER A 234 -31.25 -3.80 39.68
CA SER A 234 -30.10 -4.33 40.40
C SER A 234 -30.38 -4.27 41.90
N SER A 235 -30.63 -5.43 42.50
CA SER A 235 -30.48 -5.61 43.95
C SER A 235 -29.45 -6.72 44.18
N LEU A 236 -28.20 -6.31 44.43
CA LEU A 236 -27.26 -7.11 45.21
C LEU A 236 -26.85 -6.22 46.38
N LYS A 237 -27.43 -6.52 47.56
CA LYS A 237 -26.94 -6.00 48.83
C LYS A 237 -25.76 -6.86 49.27
N ALA A 238 -24.70 -6.20 49.70
CA ALA A 238 -23.61 -6.79 50.45
C ALA A 238 -24.05 -7.08 51.90
N LEU A 239 -23.95 -8.35 52.31
CA LEU A 239 -23.25 -8.87 53.49
C LEU A 239 -23.38 -10.39 53.49
#